data_AF-A0A914DNU8-F1
#
_entry.id   AF-A0A914DNU8-F1
#
_cell.length_a   1.000
_cell.length_b   1.000
_cell.length_c   1.000
_cell.angle_alpha   90.00
_cell.angle_beta   90.00
_cell.angle_gamma   90.00
#
_symmetry.space_group_name_H-M   'P 1'
#
loop_
_entity.id
_entity.type
_entity.pdbx_description
1 polymer ?
#
loop_
_entity_poly.entity_id
_entity_poly.type
_entity_poly.pdbx_seq_one_letter_code
_entity_poly.pdbx_strand_id
1 'polypeptide(L)'
;MDKNTKQPKNLDEIYKSIKSYGYYQMFFLAVMQYSCWIEAGNRAIESLGLLIPTYKCFDKNLEFELNSTQIHLNASNACRLIRACQNLTLEKAWTSLHEEFEWFCESESLKSTLPSLLPFAGLLSFVIAGHVSDYLGRKWIIISGYSIQLLCGFLEALAPNMGVYMGIHVIKMFARNLSGGAAFVLAIESVHSKYRLIQAFGFQFSIGYMLAGLTCYLTGHWRRQLLLINFLGIPLLFIKLLKLEESPRFLIQKQKYAE
;
A
#
# COMPACT_ATOMS: atom_id res chain seq x y z
N MET A 1 17.84 33.47 -23.70
CA MET A 1 16.81 34.52 -23.87
C MET A 1 16.42 34.54 -25.33
N ASP A 2 15.29 33.94 -25.67
CA ASP A 2 14.66 34.12 -26.98
C ASP A 2 13.20 34.52 -26.70
N LYS A 3 12.82 35.73 -27.11
CA LYS A 3 11.65 36.48 -26.59
C LYS A 3 10.37 36.32 -27.43
N ASN A 4 10.26 35.27 -28.25
CA ASN A 4 9.17 35.14 -29.23
C ASN A 4 8.45 33.78 -29.29
N THR A 5 8.46 32.97 -28.24
CA THR A 5 7.48 31.87 -28.13
C THR A 5 6.14 32.41 -27.62
N LYS A 6 5.15 32.50 -28.53
CA LYS A 6 3.74 32.71 -28.18
C LYS A 6 3.38 31.83 -26.98
N GLN A 7 2.99 32.46 -25.86
CA GLN A 7 2.49 31.74 -24.70
C GLN A 7 1.29 30.88 -25.15
N PRO A 8 1.34 29.55 -24.99
CA PRO A 8 0.25 28.68 -25.41
C PRO A 8 -1.00 29.03 -24.60
N LYS A 9 -2.06 29.44 -25.29
CA LYS A 9 -3.30 29.90 -24.65
C LYS A 9 -4.20 28.75 -24.21
N ASN A 10 -3.97 27.54 -24.74
CA ASN A 10 -4.79 26.37 -24.46
C ASN A 10 -3.94 25.14 -24.12
N LEU A 11 -4.38 24.40 -23.10
CA LEU A 11 -3.79 23.13 -22.64
C LEU A 11 -3.64 22.13 -23.79
N ASP A 12 -4.60 22.10 -24.72
CA ASP A 12 -4.57 21.22 -25.89
C ASP A 12 -3.48 21.59 -26.92
N GLU A 13 -3.05 22.85 -26.99
CA GLU A 13 -1.93 23.27 -27.84
C GLU A 13 -0.59 22.76 -27.28
N ILE A 14 -0.43 22.77 -25.95
CA ILE A 14 0.74 22.19 -25.26
C ILE A 14 0.75 20.68 -25.43
N TYR A 15 -0.39 20.01 -25.26
CA TYR A 15 -0.43 18.58 -25.53
C TYR A 15 -0.13 18.28 -27.01
N LYS A 16 -0.64 19.06 -27.97
CA LYS A 16 -0.33 18.90 -29.40
C LYS A 16 1.15 19.07 -29.74
N SER A 17 1.93 19.80 -28.93
CA SER A 17 3.38 19.90 -29.13
C SER A 17 4.13 18.64 -28.68
N ILE A 18 3.55 17.84 -27.77
CA ILE A 18 4.05 16.52 -27.35
C ILE A 18 3.71 15.49 -28.43
N LYS A 19 4.53 15.46 -29.50
CA LYS A 19 4.32 14.60 -30.68
C LYS A 19 4.54 13.11 -30.44
N SER A 20 5.25 12.70 -29.38
CA SER A 20 5.63 11.29 -29.16
C SER A 20 5.68 10.90 -27.68
N TYR A 21 5.55 9.60 -27.41
CA TYR A 21 5.80 9.02 -26.09
C TYR A 21 7.31 8.99 -25.87
N GLY A 22 7.82 9.94 -25.07
CA GLY A 22 9.24 10.13 -24.85
C GLY A 22 9.82 9.26 -23.72
N TYR A 23 11.12 9.41 -23.52
CA TYR A 23 11.87 8.70 -22.48
C TYR A 23 11.34 8.98 -21.06
N TYR A 24 10.87 10.20 -20.79
CA TYR A 24 10.32 10.56 -19.48
C TYR A 24 9.03 9.77 -19.17
N GLN A 25 8.16 9.56 -20.17
CA GLN A 25 6.94 8.78 -19.98
C GLN A 25 7.22 7.30 -19.70
N MET A 26 8.24 6.72 -20.35
CA MET A 26 8.71 5.36 -20.08
C MET A 26 9.33 5.25 -18.68
N PHE A 27 10.17 6.22 -18.30
CA PHE A 27 10.75 6.32 -16.97
C PHE A 27 9.66 6.41 -15.90
N PHE A 28 8.67 7.27 -16.10
CA PHE A 28 7.54 7.44 -15.19
C PHE A 28 6.72 6.14 -15.05
N LEU A 29 6.50 5.42 -16.15
CA LEU A 29 5.84 4.10 -16.13
C LEU A 29 6.65 3.08 -15.33
N ALA A 30 7.97 3.05 -15.47
CA ALA A 30 8.84 2.18 -14.68
C ALA A 30 8.79 2.52 -13.18
N VAL A 31 8.79 3.82 -12.83
CA VAL A 31 8.65 4.29 -11.44
C VAL A 31 7.27 3.92 -10.86
N MET A 32 6.22 3.98 -11.68
CA MET A 32 4.88 3.52 -11.28
C MET A 32 4.85 2.01 -11.04
N GLN A 33 5.43 1.20 -11.93
CA GLN A 33 5.51 -0.24 -11.74
C GLN A 33 6.30 -0.64 -10.49
N TYR A 34 7.41 0.04 -10.24
CA TYR A 34 8.16 -0.13 -8.99
C TYR A 34 7.30 0.26 -7.77
N SER A 35 6.55 1.37 -7.85
CA SER A 35 5.59 1.73 -6.80
C SER A 35 4.55 0.63 -6.59
N CYS A 36 3.94 0.11 -7.66
CA CYS A 36 2.96 -0.98 -7.58
C CYS A 36 3.53 -2.24 -6.91
N TRP A 37 4.81 -2.57 -7.10
CA TRP A 37 5.45 -3.68 -6.39
C TRP A 37 5.53 -3.42 -4.87
N ILE A 38 6.04 -2.27 -4.43
CA ILE A 38 6.13 -1.94 -3.01
C ILE A 38 4.73 -1.89 -2.36
N GLU A 39 3.77 -1.36 -3.09
CA GLU A 39 2.37 -1.32 -2.68
C GLU A 39 1.75 -2.72 -2.56
N ALA A 40 1.99 -3.59 -3.54
CA ALA A 40 1.51 -4.96 -3.53
C ALA A 40 2.17 -5.77 -2.40
N GLY A 41 3.46 -5.56 -2.13
CA GLY A 41 4.16 -6.18 -1.00
C GLY A 41 3.54 -5.82 0.35
N ASN A 42 3.14 -4.55 0.52
CA ASN A 42 2.39 -4.11 1.70
C ASN A 42 0.97 -4.72 1.76
N ARG A 43 0.25 -4.82 0.63
CA ARG A 43 -1.09 -5.46 0.57
C ARG A 43 -1.03 -6.96 0.83
N ALA A 44 0.04 -7.62 0.44
CA ALA A 44 0.19 -9.05 0.65
C ALA A 44 0.07 -9.40 2.13
N ILE A 45 0.51 -8.53 3.03
CA ILE A 45 0.38 -8.72 4.49
C ILE A 45 -1.07 -8.58 4.96
N GLU A 46 -1.89 -7.75 4.31
CA GLU A 46 -3.32 -7.64 4.62
C GLU A 46 -4.04 -8.97 4.35
N SER A 47 -3.61 -9.73 3.33
CA SER A 47 -4.18 -11.05 3.01
C SER A 47 -3.52 -12.18 3.80
N LEU A 48 -2.18 -12.26 3.78
CA LEU A 48 -1.42 -13.35 4.40
C LEU A 48 -1.34 -13.22 5.93
N GLY A 49 -1.44 -12.00 6.46
CA GLY A 49 -1.46 -11.75 7.90
C GLY A 49 -2.68 -12.31 8.59
N LEU A 50 -3.79 -12.50 7.86
CA LEU A 50 -5.05 -13.08 8.34
C LEU A 50 -5.05 -14.61 8.32
N LEU A 51 -4.02 -15.27 7.79
CA LEU A 51 -3.95 -16.72 7.75
C LEU A 51 -3.88 -17.28 9.17
N ILE A 52 -4.78 -18.20 9.50
CA ILE A 52 -4.79 -18.91 10.78
C ILE A 52 -4.08 -20.25 10.55
N PRO A 53 -2.99 -20.56 11.28
CA PRO A 53 -2.31 -21.85 11.15
C PRO A 53 -3.17 -22.98 11.75
N THR A 54 -2.83 -24.23 11.41
CA THR A 54 -3.44 -25.39 12.07
C THR A 54 -2.72 -25.65 13.39
N TYR A 55 -3.51 -25.73 14.47
CA TYR A 55 -3.01 -25.97 15.82
C TYR A 55 -3.17 -27.45 16.17
N LYS A 56 -2.05 -28.11 16.50
CA LYS A 56 -2.01 -29.52 16.91
C LYS A 56 -1.46 -29.63 18.33
N CYS A 57 -2.23 -30.24 19.22
CA CYS A 57 -1.82 -30.48 20.61
C CYS A 57 -1.63 -31.98 20.84
N PHE A 58 -0.52 -32.35 21.48
CA PHE A 58 -0.16 -33.74 21.79
C PHE A 58 0.14 -33.94 23.29
N ASP A 59 -0.84 -33.66 24.16
CA ASP A 59 -0.73 -33.91 25.60
C ASP A 59 -1.42 -35.22 25.99
N LYS A 60 -0.93 -35.89 27.06
CA LYS A 60 -1.44 -37.19 27.52
C LYS A 60 -2.95 -37.23 27.82
N ASN A 61 -3.54 -36.08 28.16
CA ASN A 61 -4.96 -35.94 28.49
C ASN A 61 -5.72 -35.02 27.52
N LEU A 62 -5.04 -34.44 26.52
CA LEU A 62 -5.61 -33.43 25.62
C LEU A 62 -4.92 -33.52 24.26
N GLU A 63 -5.59 -34.18 23.31
CA GLU A 63 -5.15 -34.27 21.93
C GLU A 63 -6.23 -33.65 21.03
N PHE A 64 -5.85 -32.66 20.23
CA PHE A 64 -6.75 -32.03 19.28
C PHE A 64 -5.99 -31.49 18.07
N GLU A 65 -6.70 -31.42 16.95
CA GLU A 65 -6.28 -30.72 15.75
C GLU A 65 -7.36 -29.69 15.40
N LEU A 66 -6.97 -28.42 15.41
CA LEU A 66 -7.85 -27.28 15.11
C LEU A 66 -7.41 -26.61 13.82
N ASN A 67 -8.27 -26.71 12.82
CA ASN A 67 -8.15 -26.00 11.55
C ASN A 67 -8.78 -24.61 11.61
N SER A 68 -8.49 -23.77 10.61
CA SER A 68 -9.02 -22.42 10.51
C SER A 68 -10.56 -22.35 10.61
N THR A 69 -11.27 -23.28 9.96
CA THR A 69 -12.74 -23.33 9.98
C THR A 69 -13.31 -23.60 11.37
N GLN A 70 -12.70 -24.51 12.13
CA GLN A 70 -13.12 -24.83 13.49
C GLN A 70 -12.88 -23.65 14.44
N ILE A 71 -11.76 -22.94 14.25
CA ILE A 71 -11.44 -21.72 15.01
C ILE A 71 -12.45 -20.61 14.72
N HIS A 72 -12.88 -20.45 13.46
CA HIS A 72 -13.91 -19.48 13.10
C HIS A 72 -15.30 -19.80 13.66
N LEU A 73 -15.67 -21.08 13.76
CA LEU A 73 -16.97 -21.50 14.28
C LEU A 73 -17.11 -21.28 15.79
N ASN A 74 -16.03 -21.51 16.56
CA ASN A 74 -16.07 -21.36 18.01
C ASN A 74 -14.73 -20.88 18.58
N ALA A 75 -14.44 -19.60 18.34
CA ALA A 75 -13.18 -18.97 18.73
C ALA A 75 -12.93 -19.04 20.25
N SER A 76 -13.96 -18.82 21.08
CA SER A 76 -13.83 -18.85 22.53
C SER A 76 -13.38 -20.22 23.05
N ASN A 77 -13.93 -21.31 22.50
CA ASN A 77 -13.53 -22.66 22.87
C ASN A 77 -12.14 -23.01 22.32
N ALA A 78 -11.83 -22.62 21.06
CA ALA A 78 -10.51 -22.82 20.48
C ALA A 78 -9.41 -22.16 21.33
N CYS A 79 -9.64 -20.91 21.78
CA CYS A 79 -8.69 -20.19 22.63
C CYS A 79 -8.46 -20.84 23.99
N ARG A 80 -9.52 -21.39 24.61
CA ARG A 80 -9.39 -22.15 25.86
C ARG A 80 -8.54 -23.40 25.68
N LEU A 81 -8.78 -24.15 24.60
CA LEU A 81 -8.04 -25.38 24.28
C LEU A 81 -6.56 -25.09 23.97
N ILE A 82 -6.30 -24.07 23.15
CA ILE A 82 -4.94 -23.66 22.79
C ILE A 82 -4.13 -23.25 24.03
N ARG A 83 -4.73 -22.46 24.93
CA ARG A 83 -4.06 -22.02 26.19
C ARG A 83 -3.89 -23.13 27.22
N ALA A 84 -4.70 -24.19 27.15
CA ALA A 84 -4.62 -25.34 28.06
C ALA A 84 -3.54 -26.35 27.64
N CYS A 85 -3.12 -26.33 26.37
CA CYS A 85 -2.11 -27.24 25.83
C CYS A 85 -0.69 -26.83 26.24
N GLN A 86 0.12 -27.76 26.71
CA GLN A 86 1.55 -27.54 27.00
C GLN A 86 2.43 -27.84 25.79
N ASN A 87 2.15 -28.91 25.05
CA ASN A 87 2.93 -29.32 23.89
C ASN A 87 2.23 -28.99 22.56
N LEU A 88 2.21 -27.70 22.22
CA LEU A 88 1.56 -27.17 21.04
C LEU A 88 2.49 -27.14 19.83
N THR A 89 2.04 -27.75 18.73
CA THR A 89 2.73 -27.73 17.44
C THR A 89 1.89 -26.99 16.40
N LEU A 90 2.56 -26.19 15.57
CA LEU A 90 1.93 -25.32 14.58
C LEU A 90 2.34 -25.78 13.18
N GLU A 91 1.36 -26.16 12.36
CA GLU A 91 1.60 -26.43 10.95
C GLU A 91 1.27 -25.17 10.15
N LYS A 92 2.32 -24.53 9.61
CA LYS A 92 2.20 -23.23 8.93
C LYS A 92 3.13 -23.12 7.73
N ALA A 93 2.61 -22.51 6.66
CA ALA A 93 3.40 -22.08 5.51
C ALA A 93 4.02 -20.68 5.72
N TRP A 94 3.45 -19.89 6.62
CA TRP A 94 3.80 -18.49 6.87
C TRP A 94 3.54 -18.12 8.34
N THR A 95 4.46 -17.42 8.99
CA THR A 95 4.17 -16.83 10.31
C THR A 95 3.30 -15.59 10.12
N SER A 96 2.04 -15.68 10.57
CA SER A 96 1.00 -14.66 10.36
C SER A 96 0.84 -13.74 11.56
N LEU A 97 0.14 -12.62 11.34
CA LEU A 97 -0.18 -11.62 12.37
C LEU A 97 -1.15 -12.20 13.41
N HIS A 98 -2.11 -13.00 12.95
CA HIS A 98 -3.10 -13.66 13.80
C HIS A 98 -2.49 -14.69 14.76
N GLU A 99 -1.49 -15.44 14.30
CA GLU A 99 -0.74 -16.37 15.13
C GLU A 99 -0.01 -15.63 16.26
N GLU A 100 0.70 -14.55 15.92
CA GLU A 100 1.56 -13.86 16.86
C GLU A 100 0.79 -13.08 17.94
N PHE A 101 -0.32 -12.44 17.57
CA PHE A 101 -1.12 -11.65 18.51
C PHE A 101 -2.33 -12.40 19.09
N GLU A 102 -2.50 -13.69 18.77
CA GLU A 102 -3.70 -14.47 19.11
C GLU A 102 -5.00 -13.71 18.80
N TRP A 103 -5.06 -12.98 17.67
CA TRP A 103 -6.15 -12.03 17.40
C TRP A 103 -7.54 -12.67 17.40
N PHE A 104 -7.61 -13.95 17.04
CA PHE A 104 -8.83 -14.75 17.09
C PHE A 104 -9.34 -15.00 18.52
N CYS A 105 -8.57 -14.70 19.58
CA CYS A 105 -9.00 -14.76 20.98
C CYS A 105 -9.52 -13.44 21.54
N GLU A 106 -9.44 -12.35 20.78
CA GLU A 106 -9.90 -11.04 21.23
C GLU A 106 -11.44 -10.95 21.31
N SER A 107 -11.97 -9.92 21.97
CA SER A 107 -13.41 -9.66 21.99
C SER A 107 -14.01 -9.45 20.58
N GLU A 108 -15.26 -9.89 20.37
CA GLU A 108 -15.96 -9.76 19.08
C GLU A 108 -16.16 -8.31 18.64
N SER A 109 -16.33 -7.40 19.61
CA SER A 109 -16.43 -5.96 19.34
C SER A 109 -15.15 -5.41 18.73
N LEU A 110 -13.98 -5.79 19.24
CA LEU A 110 -12.69 -5.36 18.67
C LEU A 110 -12.43 -6.00 17.30
N LYS A 111 -12.74 -7.29 17.14
CA LYS A 111 -12.57 -8.00 15.87
C LYS A 111 -13.39 -7.43 14.71
N SER A 112 -14.55 -6.85 14.99
CA SER A 112 -15.42 -6.23 13.98
C SER A 112 -15.11 -4.73 13.80
N THR A 113 -14.89 -4.01 14.89
CA THR A 113 -14.68 -2.56 14.85
C THR A 113 -13.35 -2.20 14.21
N LEU A 114 -12.26 -2.86 14.57
CA LEU A 114 -10.93 -2.48 14.09
C LEU A 114 -10.76 -2.61 12.56
N PRO A 115 -11.13 -3.74 11.92
CA PRO A 115 -11.03 -3.86 10.47
C PRO A 115 -12.00 -2.93 9.70
N SER A 116 -13.15 -2.57 10.28
CA SER A 116 -14.12 -1.68 9.62
C SER A 116 -13.63 -0.22 9.51
N LEU A 117 -12.65 0.19 10.32
CA LEU A 117 -12.00 1.51 10.21
C LEU A 117 -11.15 1.64 8.93
N LEU A 118 -10.65 0.53 8.40
CA LEU A 118 -9.78 0.50 7.22
C LEU A 118 -10.45 1.05 5.94
N PRO A 119 -11.63 0.56 5.52
CA PRO A 119 -12.32 1.14 4.37
C PRO A 119 -12.78 2.58 4.63
N PHE A 120 -13.15 2.92 5.87
CA PHE A 120 -13.53 4.29 6.23
C PHE A 120 -12.37 5.27 6.04
N ALA A 121 -11.17 4.90 6.51
CA ALA A 121 -9.96 5.70 6.29
C ALA A 121 -9.62 5.85 4.79
N GLY A 122 -9.82 4.78 4.01
CA GLY A 122 -9.69 4.81 2.56
C GLY A 122 -10.64 5.81 1.91
N LEU A 123 -11.94 5.76 2.23
CA LEU A 123 -12.93 6.70 1.70
C LEU A 123 -12.62 8.16 2.07
N LEU A 124 -12.29 8.40 3.33
CA LEU A 124 -11.94 9.73 3.82
C LEU A 124 -10.72 10.31 3.07
N SER A 125 -9.74 9.46 2.75
CA SER A 125 -8.55 9.88 2.01
C SER A 125 -8.88 10.40 0.61
N PHE A 126 -9.81 9.77 -0.11
CA PHE A 126 -10.17 10.21 -1.47
C PHE A 126 -10.93 11.54 -1.46
N VAL A 127 -11.81 11.75 -0.47
CA VAL A 127 -12.53 13.03 -0.30
C VAL A 127 -11.53 14.16 -0.04
N ILE A 128 -10.54 13.93 0.83
CA ILE A 128 -9.52 14.93 1.15
C ILE A 128 -8.54 15.12 -0.01
N ALA A 129 -8.23 14.05 -0.76
CA ALA A 129 -7.29 14.07 -1.88
C ALA A 129 -7.64 15.13 -2.91
N GLY A 130 -8.91 15.26 -3.30
CA GLY A 130 -9.36 16.23 -4.28
C GLY A 130 -9.01 17.67 -3.88
N HIS A 131 -9.45 18.07 -2.68
CA HIS A 131 -9.20 19.42 -2.18
C HIS A 131 -7.72 19.71 -1.99
N VAL A 132 -6.97 18.82 -1.35
CA VAL A 132 -5.55 19.06 -1.05
C VAL A 132 -4.72 19.10 -2.33
N SER A 133 -5.06 18.28 -3.33
CA SER A 133 -4.41 18.20 -4.65
C SER A 133 -4.47 19.51 -5.43
N ASP A 134 -5.56 20.26 -5.30
CA ASP A 134 -5.73 21.53 -5.99
C ASP A 134 -4.94 22.67 -5.32
N TYR A 135 -4.62 22.56 -4.03
CA TYR A 135 -3.82 23.55 -3.29
C TYR A 135 -2.31 23.28 -3.35
N LEU A 136 -1.89 22.07 -2.95
CA LEU A 136 -0.47 21.73 -2.78
C LEU A 136 0.20 21.24 -4.06
N GLY A 137 -0.57 20.81 -5.04
CA GLY A 137 -0.06 20.07 -6.20
C GLY A 137 0.05 18.57 -5.91
N ARG A 138 0.13 17.78 -6.98
CA ARG A 138 0.06 16.33 -6.96
C ARG A 138 1.40 15.74 -6.54
N LYS A 139 2.53 16.30 -6.97
CA LYS A 139 3.88 15.83 -6.62
C LYS A 139 4.08 15.78 -5.11
N TRP A 140 3.75 16.87 -4.41
CA TRP A 140 4.00 16.99 -2.97
C TRP A 140 3.10 16.09 -2.13
N ILE A 141 1.87 15.82 -2.60
CA ILE A 141 0.98 14.85 -1.95
C ILE A 141 1.51 13.43 -2.12
N ILE A 142 2.00 13.10 -3.32
CA ILE A 142 2.61 11.78 -3.58
C ILE A 142 3.82 11.57 -2.67
N ILE A 143 4.71 12.56 -2.58
CA ILE A 143 5.94 12.46 -1.76
C ILE A 143 5.60 12.40 -0.27
N SER A 144 4.75 13.30 0.22
CA SER A 144 4.40 13.35 1.65
C SER A 144 3.61 12.10 2.08
N GLY A 145 2.61 11.69 1.31
CA GLY A 145 1.84 10.47 1.60
C GLY A 145 2.69 9.20 1.54
N TYR A 146 3.59 9.08 0.56
CA TYR A 146 4.50 7.95 0.47
C TYR A 146 5.52 7.92 1.61
N SER A 147 6.01 9.09 2.05
CA SER A 147 6.91 9.19 3.20
C SER A 147 6.23 8.73 4.50
N ILE A 148 5.00 9.20 4.74
CA ILE A 148 4.20 8.77 5.89
C ILE A 148 3.94 7.27 5.83
N GLN A 149 3.60 6.74 4.65
CA GLN A 149 3.39 5.31 4.46
C GLN A 149 4.61 4.47 4.81
N LEU A 150 5.82 4.87 4.36
CA LEU A 150 7.06 4.15 4.68
C LEU A 150 7.34 4.17 6.19
N LEU A 151 7.20 5.34 6.83
CA LEU A 151 7.39 5.47 8.28
C LEU A 151 6.41 4.57 9.04
N CYS A 152 5.12 4.62 8.69
CA CYS A 152 4.12 3.75 9.28
C CYS A 152 4.42 2.27 9.03
N GLY A 153 4.92 1.90 7.85
CA GLY A 153 5.30 0.52 7.53
C GLY A 153 6.43 -0.01 8.41
N PHE A 154 7.44 0.81 8.74
CA PHE A 154 8.47 0.43 9.73
C PHE A 154 7.90 0.32 11.14
N LEU A 155 7.04 1.25 11.55
CA LEU A 155 6.41 1.23 12.88
C LEU A 155 5.48 0.03 13.07
N GLU A 156 4.73 -0.36 12.04
CA GLU A 156 3.90 -1.57 12.05
C GLU A 156 4.72 -2.85 12.28
N ALA A 157 5.90 -2.95 11.68
CA ALA A 157 6.77 -4.12 11.86
C ALA A 157 7.28 -4.26 13.31
N LEU A 158 7.33 -3.13 14.03
CA LEU A 158 7.74 -3.04 15.42
C LEU A 158 6.55 -3.07 16.39
N ALA A 159 5.32 -3.21 15.90
CA ALA A 159 4.13 -3.17 16.74
C ALA A 159 4.17 -4.28 17.82
N PRO A 160 3.95 -3.93 19.10
CA PRO A 160 3.97 -4.91 20.20
C PRO A 160 2.63 -5.62 20.39
N ASN A 161 1.53 -5.04 19.90
CA ASN A 161 0.19 -5.60 20.02
C ASN A 161 -0.66 -5.22 18.79
N MET A 162 -1.78 -5.92 18.63
CA MET A 162 -2.68 -5.71 17.49
C MET A 162 -3.30 -4.31 17.46
N GLY A 163 -3.63 -3.72 18.62
CA GLY A 163 -4.24 -2.40 18.69
C GLY A 163 -3.34 -1.31 18.12
N VAL A 164 -2.07 -1.32 18.49
CA VAL A 164 -1.03 -0.41 17.96
C VAL A 164 -0.80 -0.68 16.48
N TYR A 165 -0.70 -1.96 16.07
CA TYR A 165 -0.59 -2.33 14.66
C TYR A 165 -1.74 -1.73 13.84
N MET A 166 -2.99 -1.93 14.28
CA MET A 166 -4.16 -1.42 13.58
C MET A 166 -4.23 0.10 13.55
N GLY A 167 -3.89 0.77 14.65
CA GLY A 167 -3.87 2.24 14.70
C GLY A 167 -2.89 2.83 13.71
N ILE A 168 -1.67 2.26 13.63
CA ILE A 168 -0.68 2.66 12.61
C ILE A 168 -1.17 2.30 11.21
N HIS A 169 -1.82 1.14 11.05
CA HIS A 169 -2.34 0.67 9.79
C HIS A 169 -3.42 1.56 9.19
N VAL A 170 -4.33 2.09 10.02
CA VAL A 170 -5.32 3.09 9.61
C VAL A 170 -4.65 4.33 9.03
N ILE A 171 -3.62 4.85 9.70
CA ILE A 171 -2.86 6.02 9.24
C ILE A 171 -2.11 5.69 7.93
N LYS A 172 -1.47 4.52 7.87
CA LYS A 172 -0.78 4.04 6.67
C LYS A 172 -1.73 3.96 5.49
N MET A 173 -2.91 3.38 5.68
CA MET A 173 -3.94 3.25 4.65
C MET A 173 -4.45 4.60 4.16
N PHE A 174 -4.68 5.55 5.08
CA PHE A 174 -5.07 6.91 4.70
C PHE A 174 -4.01 7.56 3.80
N ALA A 175 -2.75 7.60 4.24
CA ALA A 175 -1.65 8.23 3.49
C ALA A 175 -1.38 7.55 2.14
N ARG A 176 -1.47 6.22 2.13
CA ARG A 176 -1.36 5.39 0.93
C ARG A 176 -2.42 5.72 -0.12
N ASN A 177 -3.70 5.70 0.25
CA ASN A 177 -4.79 5.95 -0.71
C ASN A 177 -4.75 7.40 -1.21
N LEU A 178 -4.42 8.35 -0.34
CA LEU A 178 -4.19 9.75 -0.69
C LEU A 178 -3.09 9.89 -1.76
N SER A 179 -1.92 9.30 -1.54
CA SER A 179 -0.80 9.34 -2.48
C SER A 179 -1.08 8.57 -3.77
N GLY A 180 -1.72 7.41 -3.69
CA GLY A 180 -2.07 6.58 -4.84
C GLY A 180 -3.09 7.23 -5.78
N GLY A 181 -4.10 7.89 -5.22
CA GLY A 181 -5.07 8.68 -6.00
C GLY A 181 -4.38 9.84 -6.74
N ALA A 182 -3.52 10.60 -6.05
CA ALA A 182 -2.75 11.68 -6.66
C ALA A 182 -1.79 11.16 -7.75
N ALA A 183 -1.15 10.00 -7.53
CA ALA A 183 -0.26 9.38 -8.50
C ALA A 183 -0.99 8.95 -9.78
N PHE A 184 -2.18 8.34 -9.65
CA PHE A 184 -3.00 7.97 -10.79
C PHE A 184 -3.41 9.19 -11.62
N VAL A 185 -3.86 10.27 -10.97
CA VAL A 185 -4.22 11.52 -11.66
C VAL A 185 -3.00 12.12 -12.36
N LEU A 186 -1.85 12.19 -11.68
CA LEU A 186 -0.61 12.69 -12.28
C LEU A 186 -0.21 11.87 -13.51
N ALA A 187 -0.39 10.55 -13.48
CA ALA A 187 -0.07 9.67 -14.59
C ALA A 187 -0.85 9.98 -15.88
N ILE A 188 -2.16 10.20 -15.75
CA ILE A 188 -3.03 10.49 -16.90
C ILE A 188 -2.94 11.96 -17.35
N GLU A 189 -2.54 12.86 -16.45
CA GLU A 189 -2.28 14.27 -16.75
C GLU A 189 -0.89 14.51 -17.35
N SER A 190 0.06 13.59 -17.19
CA SER A 190 1.41 13.76 -17.73
C SER A 190 1.53 13.36 -19.21
N VAL A 191 0.44 12.90 -19.84
CA VAL A 191 0.46 12.40 -21.22
C VAL A 191 -0.62 12.98 -22.10
N HIS A 192 -0.32 13.01 -23.41
CA HIS A 192 -1.28 13.37 -24.45
C HIS A 192 -2.50 12.44 -24.40
N SER A 193 -3.67 12.96 -24.80
CA SER A 193 -4.96 12.24 -24.78
C SER A 193 -4.87 10.82 -25.39
N LYS A 194 -4.15 10.68 -26.51
CA LYS A 194 -3.89 9.42 -27.23
C LYS A 194 -3.23 8.32 -26.37
N TYR A 195 -2.37 8.69 -25.42
CA TYR A 195 -1.59 7.74 -24.61
C TYR A 195 -2.11 7.59 -23.17
N ARG A 196 -3.20 8.29 -22.81
CA ARG A 196 -3.79 8.23 -21.46
C ARG A 196 -4.17 6.81 -21.06
N LEU A 197 -4.76 6.05 -21.99
CA LEU A 197 -5.12 4.66 -21.73
C LEU A 197 -3.89 3.80 -21.42
N ILE A 198 -2.78 3.99 -22.12
CA ILE A 198 -1.55 3.22 -21.87
C ILE A 198 -1.03 3.51 -20.45
N GLN A 199 -1.01 4.77 -20.01
CA GLN A 199 -0.60 5.10 -18.64
C GLN A 199 -1.58 4.57 -17.59
N ALA A 200 -2.89 4.65 -17.86
CA ALA A 200 -3.91 4.13 -16.96
C ALA A 200 -3.81 2.60 -16.80
N PHE A 201 -3.63 1.85 -17.90
CA PHE A 201 -3.37 0.41 -17.85
C PHE A 201 -1.99 0.07 -17.26
N GLY A 202 -1.04 1.00 -17.37
CA GLY A 202 0.24 0.93 -16.67
C GLY A 202 0.11 1.03 -15.15
N PHE A 203 -1.03 1.45 -14.61
CA PHE A 203 -1.32 1.42 -13.17
C PHE A 203 -1.89 0.07 -12.72
N GLN A 204 -1.30 -1.03 -13.21
CA GLN A 204 -1.71 -2.40 -12.89
C GLN A 204 -0.83 -2.99 -11.77
N PHE A 205 -1.46 -3.79 -10.91
CA PHE A 205 -0.82 -4.40 -9.73
C PHE A 205 -0.39 -5.86 -9.95
N SER A 206 -0.71 -6.48 -11.09
CA SER A 206 -0.48 -7.91 -11.33
C SER A 206 1.00 -8.28 -11.23
N ILE A 207 1.89 -7.52 -11.91
CA ILE A 207 3.35 -7.74 -11.81
C ILE A 207 3.82 -7.50 -10.37
N GLY A 208 3.30 -6.46 -9.73
CA GLY A 208 3.61 -6.15 -8.33
C GLY A 208 3.25 -7.29 -7.39
N TYR A 209 2.09 -7.93 -7.57
CA TYR A 209 1.66 -9.07 -6.76
C TYR A 209 2.48 -10.33 -7.02
N MET A 210 2.90 -10.59 -8.26
CA MET A 210 3.80 -11.70 -8.57
C MET A 210 5.13 -11.55 -7.82
N LEU A 211 5.72 -10.35 -7.88
CA LEU A 211 6.95 -10.03 -7.14
C LEU A 211 6.74 -10.04 -5.62
N ALA A 212 5.59 -9.54 -5.15
CA ALA A 212 5.22 -9.59 -3.74
C ALA A 212 5.14 -11.03 -3.23
N GLY A 213 4.50 -11.93 -3.98
CA GLY A 213 4.42 -13.36 -3.64
C GLY A 213 5.79 -14.01 -3.51
N LEU A 214 6.72 -13.69 -4.41
CA LEU A 214 8.10 -14.14 -4.32
C LEU A 214 8.79 -13.62 -3.05
N THR A 215 8.70 -12.32 -2.77
CA THR A 215 9.31 -11.73 -1.55
C THR A 215 8.71 -12.29 -0.27
N CYS A 216 7.39 -12.55 -0.27
CA CYS A 216 6.74 -13.26 0.80
C CYS A 216 7.42 -14.61 0.95
N TYR A 217 7.32 -15.52 -0.03
CA TYR A 217 7.92 -16.86 0.05
C TYR A 217 9.36 -16.89 0.62
N LEU A 218 10.21 -15.94 0.23
CA LEU A 218 11.58 -15.82 0.73
C LEU A 218 11.72 -15.41 2.21
N THR A 219 10.82 -14.56 2.73
CA THR A 219 10.94 -14.02 4.11
C THR A 219 10.26 -14.88 5.17
N GLY A 220 9.23 -15.67 4.81
CA GLY A 220 8.55 -16.63 5.71
C GLY A 220 7.79 -16.01 6.90
N HIS A 221 7.79 -14.69 7.07
CA HIS A 221 7.30 -14.02 8.27
C HIS A 221 6.83 -12.60 7.97
N TRP A 222 5.66 -12.21 8.49
CA TRP A 222 5.05 -10.91 8.21
C TRP A 222 5.92 -9.70 8.59
N ARG A 223 6.52 -9.66 9.80
CA ARG A 223 7.46 -8.59 10.21
C ARG A 223 8.64 -8.44 9.26
N ARG A 224 9.30 -9.54 8.91
CA ARG A 224 10.46 -9.55 8.01
C ARG A 224 10.07 -9.08 6.60
N GLN A 225 8.93 -9.54 6.10
CA GLN A 225 8.38 -9.09 4.82
C GLN A 225 8.11 -7.59 4.82
N LEU A 226 7.48 -7.07 5.89
CA LEU A 226 7.15 -5.66 5.99
C LEU A 226 8.41 -4.79 6.02
N LEU A 227 9.40 -5.17 6.81
CA LEU A 227 10.71 -4.49 6.83
C LEU A 227 11.35 -4.51 5.45
N LEU A 228 11.46 -5.67 4.81
CA LEU A 228 12.07 -5.81 3.49
C LEU A 228 11.41 -4.91 2.45
N ILE A 229 10.08 -4.94 2.35
CA ILE A 229 9.34 -4.13 1.37
C ILE A 229 9.49 -2.63 1.65
N ASN A 230 9.47 -2.19 2.91
CA ASN A 230 9.68 -0.79 3.24
C ASN A 230 11.12 -0.34 2.98
N PHE A 231 12.12 -1.19 3.25
CA PHE A 231 13.51 -0.93 2.84
C PHE A 231 13.66 -0.79 1.33
N LEU A 232 13.03 -1.69 0.56
CA LEU A 232 12.98 -1.58 -0.90
C LEU A 232 12.20 -0.36 -1.39
N GLY A 233 11.36 0.26 -0.56
CA GLY A 233 10.65 1.50 -0.88
C GLY A 233 11.47 2.78 -0.68
N ILE A 234 12.56 2.74 0.08
CA ILE A 234 13.40 3.93 0.34
C ILE A 234 14.02 4.50 -0.95
N PRO A 235 14.66 3.71 -1.84
CA PRO A 235 15.19 4.23 -3.11
C PRO A 235 14.10 4.88 -3.97
N LEU A 236 12.89 4.32 -3.95
CA LEU A 236 11.75 4.86 -4.69
C LEU A 236 11.33 6.24 -4.17
N LEU A 237 11.40 6.49 -2.87
CA LEU A 237 11.15 7.82 -2.30
C LEU A 237 12.14 8.86 -2.85
N PHE A 238 13.44 8.52 -2.88
CA PHE A 238 14.47 9.41 -3.44
C PHE A 238 14.26 9.67 -4.94
N ILE A 239 13.89 8.64 -5.70
CA ILE A 239 13.56 8.78 -7.13
C ILE A 239 12.38 9.73 -7.31
N LYS A 240 11.30 9.57 -6.53
CA LYS A 240 10.13 10.47 -6.56
C LYS A 240 10.50 11.90 -6.18
N LEU A 241 11.37 12.10 -5.18
CA LEU A 241 11.79 13.43 -4.75
C LEU A 241 12.57 14.18 -5.85
N LEU A 242 13.50 13.49 -6.53
CA LEU A 242 14.45 14.10 -7.45
C LEU A 242 13.94 14.21 -8.90
N LYS A 243 13.10 13.28 -9.34
CA LYS A 243 12.74 13.12 -10.77
C LYS A 243 11.26 13.29 -11.08
N LEU A 244 10.38 13.34 -10.07
CA LEU A 244 8.96 13.54 -10.31
C LEU A 244 8.70 15.01 -10.61
N GLU A 245 8.10 15.29 -11.76
CA GLU A 245 7.61 16.61 -12.14
C GLU A 245 6.14 16.78 -11.74
N GLU A 246 5.70 18.04 -11.61
CA GLU A 246 4.33 18.38 -11.27
C GLU A 246 3.42 18.29 -12.50
N SER A 247 2.10 18.19 -12.29
CA SER A 247 1.19 18.05 -13.44
C SER A 247 1.18 19.31 -14.31
N PRO A 248 1.28 19.20 -15.65
CA PRO A 248 1.28 20.38 -16.53
C PRO A 248 0.06 21.28 -16.34
N ARG A 249 -1.09 20.67 -16.04
CA ARG A 249 -2.34 21.37 -15.73
C ARG A 249 -2.21 22.24 -14.48
N PHE A 250 -1.61 21.69 -13.41
CA PHE A 250 -1.39 22.43 -12.18
C PHE A 250 -0.46 23.63 -12.41
N LEU A 251 0.62 23.44 -13.15
CA LEU A 251 1.58 24.50 -13.45
C LEU A 251 0.94 25.64 -14.27
N ILE A 252 0.12 25.31 -15.26
CA ILE A 252 -0.64 26.30 -16.04
C ILE A 252 -1.63 27.06 -15.16
N GLN A 253 -2.36 26.36 -14.28
CA GLN A 253 -3.30 26.98 -13.35
C GLN A 253 -2.60 27.95 -12.38
N LYS A 254 -1.35 27.66 -12.02
CA LYS A 254 -0.49 28.52 -11.18
C LYS A 254 0.35 29.53 -12.00
N GLN A 255 0.12 29.65 -13.30
CA GLN A 255 0.83 30.55 -14.22
C GLN A 255 2.36 30.32 -14.28
N LYS A 256 2.81 29.09 -14.01
CA LYS A 256 4.22 28.69 -14.06
C LYS A 256 4.54 27.99 -15.37
N TYR A 257 4.86 28.75 -16.42
CA TYR A 257 5.05 28.20 -17.78
C TYR A 257 6.48 27.77 -18.12
N ALA A 258 7.46 28.10 -17.26
CA ALA A 258 8.88 27.78 -17.47
C ALA A 258 9.33 26.49 -16.76
N GLU A 259 8.50 26.00 -15.83
CA GLU A 259 8.61 24.70 -15.15
C GLU A 259 7.76 23.68 -15.92
#